data_AF-A0A0X1KJ22-F1
#
_entry.id   AF-A0A0X1KJ22-F1
#
_cell.length_a   1.000
_cell.length_b   1.000
_cell.length_c   1.000
_cell.angle_alpha   90.00
_cell.angle_beta   90.00
_cell.angle_gamma   90.00
#
_symmetry.space_group_name_H-M   'P 1'
#
loop_
_entity.id
_entity.type
_entity.pdbx_description
1 polymer ?
#
loop_
_entity_poly.entity_id
_entity_poly.type
_entity_poly.pdbx_seq_one_letter_code
_entity_poly.pdbx_strand_id
1 'polypeptide(L)' 'MKTIAVDEETWKSIKELKEKLDARSYDEVLRRLIQVWHLTELEEKVEKATVEEEEAELALSILKQKKG' A
#
# COMPACT_ATOMS: atom_id res chain seq x y z
N MET A 1 -24.64 -10.62 -8.67
CA MET A 1 -23.73 -11.04 -7.58
C MET A 1 -22.67 -11.98 -8.16
N LYS A 2 -21.45 -11.91 -7.61
CA LYS A 2 -20.37 -12.87 -7.85
C LYS A 2 -20.02 -13.48 -6.49
N THR A 3 -19.50 -14.70 -6.48
CA THR A 3 -19.16 -15.43 -5.25
C THR A 3 -17.65 -15.62 -5.16
N ILE A 4 -17.10 -15.45 -3.96
CA ILE A 4 -15.71 -15.75 -3.64
C ILE A 4 -15.74 -16.82 -2.54
N ALA A 5 -14.98 -17.89 -2.73
CA ALA A 5 -14.79 -18.89 -1.70
C ALA A 5 -13.54 -18.52 -0.88
N VAL A 6 -13.64 -18.64 0.44
CA VAL A 6 -12.54 -18.42 1.38
C VAL A 6 -12.55 -19.55 2.42
N ASP A 7 -11.41 -19.81 3.05
CA ASP A 7 -11.33 -20.71 4.19
C ASP A 7 -11.97 -20.11 5.45
N GLU A 8 -12.15 -20.93 6.49
CA GLU A 8 -12.82 -20.52 7.73
C GLU A 8 -12.00 -19.47 8.51
N GLU A 9 -10.68 -19.52 8.42
CA GLU A 9 -9.79 -18.56 9.10
C GLU A 9 -9.92 -17.16 8.48
N THR A 10 -9.88 -17.10 7.15
CA THR A 10 -10.12 -15.88 6.36
C THR A 10 -11.54 -15.36 6.62
N TRP A 11 -12.54 -16.24 6.67
CA TRP A 11 -13.92 -15.86 6.96
C TRP A 11 -14.06 -15.23 8.35
N LYS A 12 -13.43 -15.82 9.37
CA LYS A 12 -13.40 -15.27 10.72
C LYS A 12 -12.75 -13.88 10.74
N SER A 13 -11.61 -13.74 10.08
CA SER A 13 -10.86 -12.48 10.01
C SER A 13 -11.67 -11.37 9.32
N ILE A 14 -12.38 -11.70 8.24
CA ILE A 14 -13.25 -10.75 7.53
C ILE A 14 -14.44 -10.31 8.40
N LYS A 15 -15.03 -11.22 9.20
CA LYS A 15 -16.11 -10.87 10.15
C LYS A 15 -15.63 -9.88 11.21
N GLU A 16 -14.50 -10.18 11.85
CA GLU A 16 -13.91 -9.29 12.85
C GLU A 16 -13.56 -7.93 12.26
N LEU A 17 -13.03 -7.91 11.04
CA LEU A 17 -12.71 -6.66 10.35
C LEU A 17 -13.97 -5.85 10.02
N LYS A 18 -15.06 -6.51 9.60
CA LYS A 18 -16.35 -5.84 9.37
C LYS A 18 -16.85 -5.12 10.62
N GLU A 19 -16.77 -5.78 11.78
CA GLU A 19 -17.16 -5.20 13.07
C GLU A 19 -16.27 -4.01 13.45
N LYS A 20 -14.95 -4.17 13.35
CA LYS A 20 -13.99 -3.09 13.67
C LYS A 20 -14.16 -1.85 12.79
N LEU A 21 -14.52 -2.04 11.53
CA LEU A 21 -14.72 -0.95 10.56
C LEU A 21 -16.13 -0.35 10.58
N ASP A 22 -17.04 -0.91 11.39
CA ASP A 22 -18.48 -0.63 11.38
C ASP A 22 -19.06 -0.63 9.94
N ALA A 23 -18.65 -1.63 9.16
CA ALA A 23 -19.03 -1.73 7.75
C ALA A 23 -20.42 -2.36 7.61
N ARG A 24 -21.22 -1.84 6.67
CA ARG A 24 -22.60 -2.29 6.43
C ARG A 24 -22.66 -3.63 5.69
N SER A 25 -21.64 -3.94 4.90
CA SER A 25 -21.55 -5.19 4.15
C SER A 25 -20.10 -5.66 3.98
N TYR A 26 -19.91 -6.93 3.61
CA TYR A 26 -18.59 -7.45 3.25
C TYR A 26 -18.03 -6.81 1.98
N ASP A 27 -18.89 -6.40 1.03
CA ASP A 27 -18.45 -5.64 -0.14
C ASP A 27 -17.82 -4.29 0.28
N GLU A 28 -18.35 -3.65 1.32
CA GLU A 28 -17.76 -2.42 1.84
C GLU A 28 -16.38 -2.68 2.49
N VAL A 29 -16.25 -3.77 3.25
CA VAL A 29 -14.95 -4.20 3.80
C VAL A 29 -13.94 -4.43 2.69
N LEU A 30 -14.33 -5.18 1.66
CA LEU A 30 -13.45 -5.48 0.51
C LEU A 30 -13.05 -4.21 -0.23
N ARG A 31 -13.98 -3.27 -0.47
CA ARG A 31 -13.64 -1.99 -1.11
C ARG A 31 -12.66 -1.16 -0.30
N ARG A 32 -12.83 -1.10 1.03
CA ARG A 32 -11.89 -0.38 1.91
C ARG A 32 -10.52 -1.06 1.92
N LEU A 33 -10.45 -2.39 1.96
CA LEU A 33 -9.19 -3.14 1.84
C LEU A 33 -8.48 -2.83 0.52
N ILE A 34 -9.21 -2.81 -0.59
CA ILE A 34 -8.66 -2.46 -1.91
C ILE A 34 -8.12 -1.02 -1.89
N GLN A 35 -8.85 -0.07 -1.31
CA GLN A 35 -8.39 1.32 -1.21
C GLN A 35 -7.11 1.46 -0.38
N VAL A 36 -7.05 0.81 0.78
CA VAL A 36 -5.86 0.81 1.63
C VAL A 36 -4.67 0.21 0.89
N TRP A 37 -4.85 -0.90 0.18
CA TRP A 37 -3.79 -1.50 -0.64
C TRP A 37 -3.22 -0.51 -1.67
N HIS A 38 -4.09 0.24 -2.36
CA HIS A 38 -3.64 1.23 -3.35
C HIS A 38 -2.86 2.39 -2.70
N LEU A 39 -3.24 2.79 -1.48
CA LEU A 39 -2.51 3.81 -0.74
C LEU A 39 -1.13 3.31 -0.32
N THR A 40 -1.03 2.09 0.20
CA THR A 40 0.26 1.49 0.57
C THR A 40 1.17 1.29 -0.65
N GLU A 41 0.64 0.83 -1.79
CA GLU A 41 1.44 0.76 -3.03
C GLU A 41 1.92 2.13 -3.50
N LEU A 42 1.11 3.18 -3.30
CA LEU A 42 1.50 4.54 -3.65
C LEU A 42 2.59 5.07 -2.72
N GLU A 43 2.46 4.85 -1.41
CA GLU A 43 3.47 5.19 -0.41
C GLU A 43 4.81 4.52 -0.72
N GLU A 44 4.81 3.21 -1.02
CA GLU A 44 6.04 2.49 -1.39
C GLU A 44 6.68 3.04 -2.67
N LYS A 45 5.88 3.44 -3.66
CA LYS A 45 6.38 4.04 -4.91
C LYS A 45 6.97 5.42 -4.67
N VAL A 46 6.32 6.22 -3.83
CA VAL A 46 6.81 7.56 -3.45
C VAL A 46 8.11 7.43 -2.65
N GLU A 47 8.17 6.54 -1.66
CA GLU A 47 9.38 6.32 -0.86
C GLU A 47 10.57 5.93 -1.75
N LYS A 48 10.38 4.98 -2.67
CA LYS A 48 11.43 4.59 -3.64
C LYS A 48 11.85 5.75 -4.55
N ALA A 49 10.90 6.53 -5.07
CA ALA A 49 11.22 7.68 -5.91
C ALA A 49 11.99 8.77 -5.13
N THR A 50 11.68 8.94 -3.85
CA THR A 50 12.37 9.91 -2.98
C THR A 50 13.81 9.50 -2.72
N VAL A 51 14.05 8.20 -2.48
CA VAL A 51 15.41 7.63 -2.34
C VAL A 51 16.21 7.77 -3.63
N GLU A 52 15.60 7.55 -4.79
CA GLU A 52 16.27 7.72 -6.09
C GLU A 52 16.70 9.18 -6.35
N GLU A 53 15.90 10.16 -5.93
CA GLU A 53 16.23 11.59 -6.08
C GLU A 53 17.41 11.99 -5.18
N GLU A 54 17.44 11.55 -3.92
CA GLU A 54 18.56 11.77 -3.00
C GLU A 54 19.86 11.12 -3.50
N GLU A 55 19.79 9.90 -4.03
CA GLU A 55 20.94 9.21 -4.61
C GLU A 55 21.46 9.93 -5.88
N ALA A 56 20.55 10.48 -6.70
CA ALA A 56 20.92 11.27 -7.87
C ALA A 56 21.61 12.58 -7.50
N GLU A 57 21.13 13.28 -6.46
CA GLU A 57 21.79 14.49 -5.93
C GLU A 57 23.17 14.19 -5.34
N LEU A 58 23.30 13.09 -4.58
CA LEU A 58 24.58 12.64 -4.04
C LEU A 58 25.57 12.34 -5.18
N ALA A 59 25.14 11.60 -6.21
CA ALA A 59 25.96 11.29 -7.38
C ALA A 59 26.41 12.57 -8.13
N LEU A 60 25.49 13.54 -8.30
CA LEU A 60 25.82 14.84 -8.89
C LEU A 60 26.82 15.63 -8.05
N SER A 61 26.72 15.60 -6.73
CA SER A 61 27.66 16.28 -5.83
C SER A 61 29.07 15.69 -5.92
N ILE A 62 29.18 14.36 -6.00
CA ILE A 62 30.46 13.65 -6.17
C ILE A 62 31.08 13.97 -7.54
N LEU A 63 30.28 14.02 -8.60
CA LEU A 63 30.73 14.41 -9.93
C LEU A 63 31.21 15.87 -9.99
N LYS A 64 30.54 16.78 -9.28
CA LYS A 64 30.97 18.19 -9.17
C LYS A 64 32.27 18.33 -8.38
N GLN A 65 32.46 17.58 -7.29
CA GLN A 65 33.71 17.58 -6.52
C GLN A 65 34.90 17.03 -7.31
N LYS A 66 34.70 16.01 -8.16
CA LYS A 66 35.79 15.45 -9.01
C LYS A 66 36.19 16.32 -10.20
N LYS A 67 35.38 17.33 -10.56
CA LYS A 67 35.68 18.29 -11.63
C LYS A 67 36.36 19.57 -11.15
N GLY A 68 36.64 19.69 -9.84
CA GLY A 68 37.42 20.77 -9.22
C GLY A 68 38.87 20.39 -9.01
#